data_AF-A0A3P6HKE0-F1
#
_entry.id   AF-A0A3P6HKE0-F1
#
_cell.length_a   1.000
_cell.length_b   1.000
_cell.length_c   1.000
_cell.angle_alpha   90.00
_cell.angle_beta   90.00
_cell.angle_gamma   90.00
#
_symmetry.space_group_name_H-M   'P 1'
#
loop_
_entity.id
_entity.type
_entity.pdbx_description
1 polymer ?
#
loop_
_entity_poly.entity_id
_entity_poly.type
_entity_poly.pdbx_seq_one_letter_code
_entity_poly.pdbx_strand_id
1 'polypeptide(L)'
;MNSEVICCPRCPSVIFREKTAFATHHEFLLPIIAKKSELQQHGDEFPREPVSTFWTVERMHDFENVGFCNTVEGGIKYLICADCEIGPIGYHDTKSVTAGKPEFHIAACRVKTPSSRDRKDTTLRSPASVTIEESRDAGDRGTLRDQTAA
;
A
#
# COMPACT_ATOMS: atom_id res chain seq x y z
N MET A 1 10.71 7.04 -19.01
CA MET A 1 10.23 6.22 -17.88
C MET A 1 11.01 6.59 -16.62
N ASN A 2 10.48 6.28 -15.43
CA ASN A 2 11.16 6.49 -14.15
C ASN A 2 12.46 5.68 -14.07
N SER A 3 13.48 6.24 -13.40
CA SER A 3 14.78 5.59 -13.18
C SER A 3 14.95 5.02 -11.78
N GLU A 4 14.00 5.26 -10.89
CA GLU A 4 14.06 4.90 -9.47
C GLU A 4 12.86 4.02 -9.08
N VAL A 5 13.07 3.16 -8.08
CA VAL A 5 11.97 2.49 -7.37
C VAL A 5 11.16 3.54 -6.62
N ILE A 6 9.83 3.41 -6.67
CA ILE A 6 8.92 4.30 -5.95
C ILE A 6 8.23 3.53 -4.82
N CYS A 7 8.28 4.12 -3.61
CA CYS A 7 7.80 3.55 -2.37
C CYS A 7 6.71 4.41 -1.72
N CYS A 8 5.94 3.78 -0.84
CA CYS A 8 5.04 4.46 0.09
C CYS A 8 5.84 5.42 0.98
N PRO A 9 5.33 6.64 1.26
CA PRO A 9 6.03 7.58 2.15
C PRO A 9 5.90 7.21 3.64
N ARG A 10 5.00 6.29 4.00
CA ARG A 10 4.64 5.96 5.40
C ARG A 10 5.18 4.62 5.88
N CYS A 11 5.51 3.70 4.97
CA CYS A 11 6.02 2.38 5.30
C CYS A 11 7.00 1.90 4.21
N PRO A 12 7.68 0.75 4.38
CA PRO A 12 8.64 0.23 3.41
C PRO A 12 8.04 -0.29 2.08
N SER A 13 6.71 -0.24 1.92
CA SER A 13 6.01 -0.80 0.76
C SER A 13 6.51 -0.22 -0.56
N VAL A 14 6.85 -1.10 -1.50
CA VAL A 14 7.19 -0.72 -2.88
C VAL A 14 5.90 -0.58 -3.68
N ILE A 15 5.71 0.56 -4.34
CA ILE A 15 4.54 0.84 -5.19
C ILE A 15 4.81 0.32 -6.60
N PHE A 16 5.92 0.71 -7.23
CA PHE A 16 6.35 0.20 -8.53
C PHE A 16 7.87 0.35 -8.72
N ARG A 17 8.44 -0.46 -9.63
CA ARG A 17 9.88 -0.54 -9.93
C ARG A 17 10.34 0.51 -10.93
N GLU A 18 11.64 0.56 -11.20
CA GLU A 18 12.18 1.34 -12.31
C GLU A 18 11.55 0.92 -13.64
N LYS A 19 11.48 1.85 -14.60
CA LYS A 19 11.05 1.58 -15.99
C LYS A 19 9.61 1.08 -16.14
N THR A 20 8.73 1.34 -15.18
CA THR A 20 7.30 0.96 -15.24
C THR A 20 6.36 2.15 -15.41
N ALA A 21 6.81 3.36 -15.11
CA ALA A 21 5.99 4.57 -15.15
C ALA A 21 6.65 5.67 -15.99
N PHE A 22 5.85 6.61 -16.49
CA PHE A 22 6.32 7.85 -17.12
C PHE A 22 5.72 9.07 -16.44
N ALA A 23 6.42 10.21 -16.49
CA ALA A 23 5.94 11.44 -15.87
C ALA A 23 4.84 12.07 -16.73
N THR A 24 3.75 12.49 -16.08
CA THR A 24 2.67 13.26 -16.72
C THR A 24 2.33 14.48 -15.89
N HIS A 25 1.81 15.51 -16.57
CA HIS A 25 1.43 16.77 -15.96
C HIS A 25 0.01 17.14 -16.40
N HIS A 26 -0.89 17.19 -15.42
CA HIS A 26 -2.30 17.56 -15.59
C HIS A 26 -2.88 17.80 -14.21
N GLU A 27 -3.92 18.63 -14.09
CA GLU A 27 -4.53 18.91 -12.79
C GLU A 27 -5.57 17.86 -12.41
N PHE A 28 -5.53 17.41 -11.16
CA PHE A 28 -6.54 16.54 -10.58
C PHE A 28 -6.74 16.85 -9.10
N LEU A 29 -8.00 16.86 -8.65
CA LEU A 29 -8.35 17.04 -7.23
C LEU A 29 -8.36 15.69 -6.51
N LEU A 30 -7.30 15.40 -5.77
CA LEU A 30 -7.22 14.20 -4.94
C LEU A 30 -7.77 14.49 -3.55
N PRO A 31 -8.54 13.55 -2.94
CA PRO A 31 -8.80 13.57 -1.50
C PRO A 31 -7.51 13.73 -0.71
N ILE A 32 -7.53 14.48 0.40
CA ILE A 32 -6.39 14.59 1.32
C ILE A 32 -5.98 13.19 1.80
N ILE A 33 -4.70 12.99 2.08
CA ILE A 33 -4.19 11.72 2.63
C ILE A 33 -4.93 11.36 3.93
N ALA A 34 -5.45 10.15 3.99
CA ALA A 34 -6.24 9.57 5.07
C ALA A 34 -6.13 8.04 5.07
N LYS A 35 -6.73 7.38 6.07
CA LYS A 35 -6.88 5.92 6.03
C LYS A 35 -8.01 5.53 5.07
N LYS A 36 -7.92 4.33 4.48
CA LYS A 36 -8.97 3.76 3.63
C LYS A 36 -10.37 3.85 4.24
N SER A 37 -10.50 3.56 5.54
CA SER A 37 -11.78 3.62 6.27
C SER A 37 -12.38 5.04 6.30
N GLU A 38 -11.55 6.07 6.47
CA GLU A 38 -11.99 7.47 6.53
C GLU A 38 -12.44 7.95 5.14
N LEU A 39 -11.70 7.59 4.09
CA LEU A 39 -12.07 7.89 2.70
C LEU A 39 -13.42 7.26 2.33
N GLN A 40 -13.70 6.06 2.83
CA GLN A 40 -14.95 5.35 2.55
C GLN A 40 -16.16 5.94 3.31
N GLN A 41 -15.94 6.51 4.49
CA GLN A 41 -17.03 7.05 5.32
C GLN A 41 -17.60 8.37 4.78
N HIS A 42 -16.75 9.24 4.22
CA HIS A 42 -17.17 10.57 3.78
C HIS A 42 -17.33 10.71 2.26
N GLY A 43 -16.91 9.71 1.48
CA GLY A 43 -17.11 9.68 0.03
C GLY A 43 -16.66 10.97 -0.66
N ASP A 44 -17.58 11.62 -1.37
CA ASP A 44 -17.27 12.81 -2.17
C ASP A 44 -17.14 14.11 -1.36
N GLU A 45 -17.66 14.15 -0.13
CA GLU A 45 -17.53 15.29 0.78
C GLU A 45 -16.15 15.35 1.45
N PHE A 46 -15.32 14.31 1.27
CA PHE A 46 -13.98 14.30 1.85
C PHE A 46 -13.13 15.44 1.27
N PRO A 47 -12.41 16.23 2.09
CA PRO A 47 -11.60 17.35 1.64
C PRO A 47 -10.59 16.95 0.54
N ARG A 48 -10.38 17.84 -0.44
CA ARG A 48 -9.53 17.59 -1.61
C ARG A 48 -8.48 18.68 -1.80
N GLU A 49 -7.38 18.32 -2.43
CA GLU A 49 -6.30 19.22 -2.79
C GLU A 49 -5.90 19.05 -4.27
N PRO A 50 -5.46 20.12 -4.95
CA PRO A 50 -4.98 20.04 -6.32
C PRO A 50 -3.60 19.39 -6.37
N VAL A 51 -3.44 18.45 -7.31
CA VAL A 51 -2.17 17.81 -7.64
C VAL A 51 -1.97 17.88 -9.15
N SER A 52 -0.75 18.21 -9.58
CA SER A 52 -0.44 18.48 -10.99
C SER A 52 0.64 17.60 -11.61
N THR A 53 1.35 16.80 -10.80
CA THR A 53 2.50 16.00 -11.25
C THR A 53 2.33 14.56 -10.84
N PHE A 54 2.39 13.66 -11.82
CA PHE A 54 2.08 12.25 -11.65
C PHE A 54 3.14 11.35 -12.29
N TRP A 55 3.25 10.15 -11.75
CA TRP A 55 3.78 8.97 -12.42
C TRP A 55 2.61 8.17 -12.97
N THR A 56 2.59 7.96 -14.28
CA THR A 56 1.53 7.19 -14.96
C THR A 56 2.04 5.81 -15.32
N VAL A 57 1.28 4.80 -14.90
CA VAL A 57 1.51 3.37 -15.14
C VAL A 57 0.39 2.87 -16.07
N GLU A 58 0.74 2.12 -17.12
CA GLU A 58 -0.26 1.62 -18.11
C GLU A 58 -0.83 0.24 -17.76
N ARG A 59 -0.17 -0.53 -16.89
CA ARG A 59 -0.56 -1.91 -16.59
C ARG A 59 -0.62 -2.11 -15.09
N MET A 60 -1.75 -2.65 -14.62
CA MET A 60 -1.92 -2.91 -13.19
C MET A 60 -0.90 -3.91 -12.62
N HIS A 61 -0.36 -4.80 -13.46
CA HIS A 61 0.65 -5.78 -13.09
C HIS A 61 2.06 -5.19 -12.94
N ASP A 62 2.25 -3.91 -13.29
CA ASP A 62 3.52 -3.20 -13.05
C ASP A 62 3.58 -2.60 -11.63
N PHE A 63 2.49 -2.66 -10.86
CA PHE A 63 2.49 -2.36 -9.44
C PHE A 63 2.96 -3.55 -8.61
N GLU A 64 3.70 -3.27 -7.54
CA GLU A 64 4.15 -4.28 -6.58
C GLU A 64 3.14 -4.39 -5.43
N ASN A 65 2.85 -3.30 -4.72
CA ASN A 65 1.96 -3.29 -3.53
C ASN A 65 1.00 -2.08 -3.51
N VAL A 66 -0.05 -2.15 -4.33
CA VAL A 66 -1.11 -1.13 -4.40
C VAL A 66 -2.46 -1.74 -4.06
N GLY A 67 -3.23 -1.02 -3.23
CA GLY A 67 -4.63 -1.29 -2.97
C GLY A 67 -5.54 -0.28 -3.67
N PHE A 68 -6.84 -0.58 -3.71
CA PHE A 68 -7.86 0.34 -4.19
C PHE A 68 -8.88 0.65 -3.09
N CYS A 69 -9.36 1.89 -3.06
CA CYS A 69 -10.63 2.20 -2.39
C CYS A 69 -11.80 1.72 -3.26
N ASN A 70 -12.99 1.63 -2.64
CA ASN A 70 -14.20 1.37 -3.40
C ASN A 70 -14.43 2.48 -4.44
N THR A 71 -15.06 2.13 -5.55
CA THR A 71 -15.39 3.07 -6.62
C THR A 71 -16.28 4.18 -6.05
N VAL A 72 -15.85 5.43 -6.16
CA VAL A 72 -16.71 6.59 -5.89
C VAL A 72 -17.57 6.89 -7.11
N GLU A 73 -18.57 7.75 -6.95
CA GLU A 73 -19.40 8.19 -8.06
C GLU A 73 -18.52 8.79 -9.18
N GLY A 74 -18.92 8.59 -10.44
CA GLY A 74 -18.15 9.07 -11.59
C GLY A 74 -17.13 8.08 -12.17
N GLY A 75 -16.79 6.98 -11.48
CA GLY A 75 -15.91 5.92 -12.02
C GLY A 75 -14.43 6.07 -11.63
N ILE A 76 -14.13 6.92 -10.64
CA ILE A 76 -12.79 7.06 -10.10
C ILE A 76 -12.55 5.98 -9.03
N LYS A 77 -11.40 5.32 -9.13
CA LYS A 77 -10.86 4.45 -8.08
C LYS A 77 -9.60 5.08 -7.52
N TYR A 78 -9.57 5.32 -6.22
CA TYR A 78 -8.37 5.82 -5.55
C TYR A 78 -7.40 4.68 -5.24
N LEU A 79 -6.11 4.93 -5.51
CA LEU A 79 -5.03 4.00 -5.19
C LEU A 79 -4.51 4.33 -3.80
N ILE A 80 -4.29 3.31 -2.97
CA ILE A 80 -3.74 3.41 -1.62
C ILE A 80 -2.53 2.47 -1.48
N CYS A 81 -1.71 2.69 -0.45
CA CYS A 81 -0.70 1.69 -0.09
C CYS A 81 -1.37 0.39 0.34
N ALA A 82 -0.95 -0.77 -0.19
CA ALA A 82 -1.52 -2.05 0.21
C ALA A 82 -1.16 -2.44 1.66
N ASP A 83 0.05 -2.08 2.12
CA ASP A 83 0.53 -2.52 3.44
C ASP A 83 -0.02 -1.69 4.61
N CYS A 84 -0.05 -0.35 4.48
CA CYS A 84 -0.49 0.53 5.57
C CYS A 84 -1.88 1.14 5.37
N GLU A 85 -2.52 0.89 4.22
CA GLU A 85 -3.85 1.40 3.84
C GLU A 85 -4.02 2.92 3.93
N ILE A 86 -2.91 3.67 3.89
CA ILE A 86 -2.91 5.14 3.82
C ILE A 86 -2.90 5.57 2.35
N GLY A 87 -3.76 6.53 2.00
CA GLY A 87 -3.82 7.14 0.67
C GLY A 87 -4.88 8.25 0.60
N PRO A 88 -5.32 8.70 -0.58
CA PRO A 88 -4.91 8.23 -1.90
C PRO A 88 -3.45 8.55 -2.18
N ILE A 89 -2.67 7.60 -2.68
CA ILE A 89 -1.39 7.90 -3.34
C ILE A 89 -1.57 8.18 -4.83
N GLY A 90 -2.75 7.90 -5.38
CA GLY A 90 -3.07 8.10 -6.78
C GLY A 90 -4.54 7.83 -7.11
N TYR A 91 -4.87 7.84 -8.40
CA TYR A 91 -6.20 7.50 -8.89
C TYR A 91 -6.14 6.76 -10.24
N HIS A 92 -7.25 6.10 -10.56
CA HIS A 92 -7.52 5.49 -11.84
C HIS A 92 -8.96 5.84 -12.23
N ASP A 93 -9.14 6.41 -13.42
CA ASP A 93 -10.47 6.60 -13.99
C ASP A 93 -10.83 5.37 -14.83
N THR A 94 -11.85 4.64 -14.39
CA THR A 94 -12.32 3.41 -15.06
C THR A 94 -13.03 3.68 -16.38
N LYS A 95 -13.45 4.93 -16.63
CA LYS A 95 -14.12 5.35 -17.88
C LYS A 95 -13.13 5.94 -18.88
N SER A 96 -12.02 6.49 -18.40
CA SER A 96 -10.96 7.01 -19.26
C SER A 96 -10.04 5.87 -19.71
N VAL A 97 -10.02 5.60 -21.02
CA VAL A 97 -9.09 4.66 -21.65
C VAL A 97 -8.36 5.36 -22.78
N THR A 98 -7.04 5.40 -22.69
CA THR A 98 -6.17 5.96 -23.74
C THR A 98 -5.73 4.83 -24.66
N ALA A 99 -6.04 4.92 -25.95
CA ALA A 99 -5.69 3.89 -26.95
C ALA A 99 -6.09 2.45 -26.54
N GLY A 100 -7.24 2.31 -25.85
CA GLY A 100 -7.77 1.02 -25.39
C GLY A 100 -7.08 0.44 -24.15
N LYS A 101 -6.24 1.22 -23.45
CA LYS A 101 -5.58 0.80 -22.22
C LYS A 101 -6.01 1.67 -21.03
N PRO A 102 -6.15 1.07 -19.82
CA PRO A 102 -6.33 1.84 -18.60
C PRO A 102 -5.04 2.57 -18.22
N GLU A 103 -5.17 3.74 -17.60
CA GLU A 103 -4.05 4.48 -17.01
C GLU A 103 -4.24 4.62 -15.51
N PHE A 104 -3.14 4.50 -14.77
CA PHE A 104 -3.10 4.64 -13.32
C PHE A 104 -2.12 5.76 -12.97
N HIS A 105 -2.60 6.80 -12.29
CA HIS A 105 -1.81 8.00 -12.00
C HIS A 105 -1.45 8.05 -10.51
N ILE A 106 -0.16 8.00 -10.20
CA ILE A 106 0.39 8.11 -8.85
C ILE A 106 0.92 9.52 -8.63
N ALA A 107 0.41 10.23 -7.62
CA ALA A 107 0.82 11.59 -7.31
C ALA A 107 2.29 11.61 -6.86
N ALA A 108 3.15 12.33 -7.59
CA ALA A 108 4.59 12.34 -7.32
C ALA A 108 4.91 12.90 -5.92
N CYS A 109 4.10 13.84 -5.41
CA CYS A 109 4.24 14.42 -4.08
C CYS A 109 3.78 13.49 -2.93
N ARG A 110 3.14 12.35 -3.24
CA ARG A 110 2.56 11.41 -2.25
C ARG A 110 3.32 10.08 -2.19
N VAL A 111 4.51 10.01 -2.78
CA VAL A 111 5.40 8.86 -2.79
C VAL A 111 6.85 9.29 -2.57
N LYS A 112 7.75 8.34 -2.30
CA LYS A 112 9.18 8.61 -2.11
C LYS A 112 10.04 7.64 -2.92
N THR A 113 11.28 8.02 -3.18
CA THR A 113 12.33 7.06 -3.53
C THR A 113 12.91 6.44 -2.26
N PRO A 114 13.36 5.16 -2.30
CA PRO A 114 14.01 4.55 -1.15
C PRO A 114 15.32 5.28 -0.86
N SER A 115 15.53 5.62 0.41
CA SER A 115 16.80 6.17 0.86
C SER A 115 17.86 5.07 0.94
N SER A 116 19.14 5.41 0.90
CA SER A 116 20.24 4.43 1.04
C SER A 116 20.16 3.59 2.32
N ARG A 117 19.42 4.05 3.34
CA ARG A 117 19.18 3.33 4.60
C ARG A 117 18.14 2.21 4.45
N ASP A 118 17.21 2.36 3.52
CA ASP A 118 16.13 1.40 3.26
C ASP A 118 16.65 0.14 2.51
N ARG A 119 17.75 0.27 1.73
CA ARG A 119 18.32 -0.84 0.93
C ARG A 119 18.89 -2.01 1.74
N LYS A 120 19.21 -1.83 3.02
CA LYS A 120 19.84 -2.89 3.83
C LYS A 120 18.85 -3.95 4.34
N ASP A 121 17.54 -3.72 4.22
CA ASP A 121 16.52 -4.61 4.78
C ASP A 121 15.90 -5.59 3.75
N THR A 122 16.05 -5.31 2.45
CA THR A 122 15.42 -6.14 1.40
C THR A 122 16.15 -7.49 1.15
N THR A 123 17.36 -7.68 1.65
CA THR A 123 18.11 -8.94 1.47
C THR A 123 17.78 -10.05 2.48
N LEU A 124 16.89 -9.84 3.46
CA LEU A 124 16.59 -10.86 4.48
C LEU A 124 15.23 -11.55 4.37
N ARG A 125 14.39 -11.26 3.37
CA ARG A 125 13.09 -11.92 3.21
C ARG A 125 13.08 -12.90 2.03
N SER A 126 13.78 -14.02 2.22
CA SER A 126 13.50 -15.28 1.51
C SER A 126 12.80 -16.24 2.49
N PRO A 127 11.87 -17.11 2.03
CA PRO A 127 11.01 -17.88 2.91
C PRO A 127 11.79 -19.06 3.48
N ALA A 128 12.27 -18.94 4.72
CA ALA A 128 12.72 -20.11 5.47
C ALA A 128 11.50 -20.84 6.02
N SER A 129 11.19 -21.96 5.37
CA SER A 129 10.41 -23.12 5.79
C SER A 129 9.81 -23.08 7.19
N VAL A 130 8.49 -23.04 7.27
CA VAL A 130 7.73 -23.47 8.45
C VAL A 130 8.10 -24.93 8.70
N THR A 131 8.93 -25.15 9.72
CA THR A 131 9.20 -26.51 10.22
C THR A 131 8.16 -26.76 11.29
N ILE A 132 7.23 -27.66 11.00
CA ILE A 132 6.26 -28.18 11.97
C ILE A 132 7.07 -29.06 12.92
N GLU A 133 7.28 -28.62 14.16
CA GLU A 133 7.66 -29.54 15.24
C GLU A 133 6.38 -30.06 15.90
N GLU A 134 6.12 -31.33 15.62
CA GLU A 134 5.06 -32.13 16.20
C GLU A 134 5.59 -32.84 17.46
N SER A 135 4.72 -32.95 18.46
CA SER A 135 4.74 -33.92 19.58
C SER A 135 5.68 -33.57 20.78
N ARG A 136 5.33 -33.79 22.06
CA ARG A 136 4.51 -34.83 22.70
C ARG A 136 3.88 -34.38 24.03
N ASP A 137 2.71 -34.94 24.28
CA ASP A 137 1.97 -35.07 25.53
C ASP A 137 2.76 -35.83 26.63
N ALA A 138 2.58 -35.45 27.90
CA ALA A 138 2.46 -36.34 29.06
C ALA A 138 2.44 -35.56 30.39
N GLY A 139 1.42 -35.81 31.22
CA GLY A 139 1.67 -36.06 32.65
C GLY A 139 0.97 -35.16 33.67
N ASP A 140 -0.28 -35.50 33.97
CA ASP A 140 -0.98 -35.23 35.22
C ASP A 140 -0.17 -35.67 36.48
N ARG A 141 -0.16 -34.83 37.53
CA ARG A 141 -0.32 -35.27 38.92
C ARG A 141 -0.48 -34.09 39.88
N GLY A 142 -1.68 -33.95 40.44
CA GLY A 142 -1.91 -33.12 41.62
C GLY A 142 -1.17 -33.62 42.86
N THR A 143 -0.94 -32.73 43.82
CA THR A 143 -0.91 -33.10 45.24
C THR A 143 -1.35 -31.94 46.11
N LEU A 144 -2.37 -32.26 46.90
CA LEU A 144 -2.92 -31.53 48.03
C LEU A 144 -1.93 -31.53 49.21
N ARG A 145 -2.09 -30.57 50.13
CA ARG A 145 -1.60 -30.44 51.53
C ARG A 145 -0.48 -29.40 51.74
N ASP A 146 -0.37 -28.68 52.85
CA ASP A 146 -1.23 -28.28 53.97
C ASP A 146 -0.36 -27.36 54.89
N GLN A 147 -0.99 -26.46 55.66
CA GLN A 147 -0.60 -25.88 56.98
C GLN A 147 0.56 -24.84 57.18
N THR A 148 0.11 -23.65 57.65
CA THR A 148 0.40 -22.96 58.95
C THR A 148 1.63 -22.07 59.22
N ALA A 149 1.30 -21.06 60.05
CA ALA A 149 2.09 -20.24 61.00
C ALA A 149 2.70 -18.94 60.42
N ALA A 150 2.53 -17.76 61.02
CA ALA A 150 2.12 -17.37 62.38
C ALA A 150 1.36 -16.03 62.37
#